data_AF-H3SIC2-F1
#
_entry.id   AF-H3SIC2-F1
#
_cell.length_a   1.000
_cell.length_b   1.000
_cell.length_c   1.000
_cell.angle_alpha   90.00
_cell.angle_beta   90.00
_cell.angle_gamma   90.00
#
_symmetry.space_group_name_H-M   'P 1'
#
loop_
_entity.id
_entity.type
_entity.pdbx_description
1 polymer ?
#
loop_
_entity_poly.entity_id
_entity_poly.type
_entity_poly.pdbx_seq_one_letter_code
_entity_poly.pdbx_strand_id
1 'polypeptide(L)'
;MQKQSFGGILLIAAGSLIILMHMLQSGEMRLSDPGYVFGYFWPAIFVIPLGILFHVMYFSMTRGRAPGLLIPGGILCMAGVVCQISMLFDAWSWMWPGFPLAVAFGLFEFYLFGGRNKWLLVPVYILGSMSVIFFLLFSIGTVLGAAGGSSLAALLLIGAGLYVILRRNNSVVG
;
A
#
# COMPACT_ATOMS: atom_id res chain seq x y z
N MET A 1 28.01 -19.06 4.94
CA MET A 1 27.28 -18.35 3.86
C MET A 1 25.79 -18.77 3.87
N GLN A 2 24.91 -17.84 4.28
CA GLN A 2 23.54 -17.59 3.77
C GLN A 2 22.37 -18.62 3.77
N LYS A 3 22.38 -19.75 4.49
CA LYS A 3 21.24 -20.70 4.41
C LYS A 3 20.02 -20.46 5.34
N GLN A 4 20.05 -19.50 6.28
CA GLN A 4 18.92 -19.29 7.22
C GLN A 4 17.96 -18.15 6.85
N SER A 5 18.31 -17.29 5.89
CA SER A 5 17.45 -16.16 5.48
C SER A 5 16.34 -16.58 4.50
N PHE A 6 16.55 -17.64 3.72
CA PHE A 6 15.56 -18.11 2.74
C PHE A 6 14.33 -18.73 3.39
N GLY A 7 14.51 -19.41 4.53
CA GLY A 7 13.40 -20.00 5.30
C GLY A 7 12.44 -18.96 5.85
N GLY A 8 12.95 -17.80 6.28
CA GLY A 8 12.13 -16.68 6.75
C GLY A 8 11.33 -16.02 5.63
N ILE A 9 11.95 -15.81 4.46
CA ILE A 9 11.28 -15.25 3.29
C ILE A 9 10.20 -16.21 2.77
N LEU A 10 10.47 -17.52 2.78
CA LEU A 10 9.51 -18.56 2.43
C LEU A 10 8.36 -18.64 3.45
N LEU A 11 8.63 -18.48 4.76
CA LEU A 11 7.58 -18.44 5.78
C LEU A 11 6.71 -17.18 5.68
N ILE A 12 7.28 -16.03 5.31
CA ILE A 12 6.53 -14.79 5.09
C ILE A 12 5.67 -14.91 3.82
N ALA A 13 6.20 -15.48 2.74
CA ALA A 13 5.46 -15.73 1.51
C ALA A 13 4.37 -16.80 1.70
N ALA A 14 4.65 -17.87 2.44
CA ALA A 14 3.66 -18.89 2.78
C ALA A 14 2.60 -18.33 3.75
N GLY A 15 2.99 -17.49 4.70
CA GLY A 15 2.08 -16.80 5.61
C GLY A 15 1.15 -15.83 4.87
N SER A 16 1.67 -15.04 3.92
CA SER A 16 0.84 -14.17 3.08
C SER A 16 -0.11 -14.97 2.20
N LEU A 17 0.32 -16.14 1.70
CA LEU A 17 -0.49 -17.02 0.87
C LEU A 17 -1.59 -17.73 1.68
N ILE A 18 -1.30 -18.12 2.92
CA ILE A 18 -2.28 -18.72 3.85
C ILE A 18 -3.30 -17.68 4.31
N ILE A 19 -2.91 -16.41 4.52
CA ILE A 19 -3.86 -15.32 4.81
C ILE A 19 -4.72 -14.99 3.58
N LEU A 20 -4.12 -14.97 2.39
CA LEU A 20 -4.82 -14.80 1.11
C LEU A 20 -5.84 -15.93 0.88
N MET A 21 -5.48 -17.17 1.22
CA MET A 21 -6.34 -18.33 1.04
C MET A 21 -7.42 -18.43 2.11
N HIS A 22 -7.12 -18.06 3.36
CA HIS A 22 -8.11 -18.02 4.46
C HIS A 22 -9.15 -16.91 4.23
N MET A 23 -8.74 -15.75 3.71
CA MET A 23 -9.65 -14.68 3.26
C MET A 23 -10.48 -15.06 2.03
N LEU A 24 -9.97 -15.93 1.15
CA LEU A 24 -10.74 -16.49 0.05
C LEU A 24 -11.82 -17.50 0.52
N GLN A 25 -11.66 -18.09 1.70
CA GLN A 25 -12.49 -19.21 2.18
C GLN A 25 -13.58 -18.80 3.18
N SER A 26 -13.50 -17.63 3.81
CA SER A 26 -14.42 -17.21 4.89
C SER A 26 -15.57 -16.29 4.49
N GLY A 27 -15.89 -16.12 3.20
CA GLY A 27 -17.04 -15.29 2.81
C GLY A 27 -17.54 -15.59 1.40
N GLU A 28 -18.42 -16.59 1.29
CA GLU A 28 -19.28 -16.82 0.11
C GLU A 28 -18.56 -16.85 -1.24
N MET A 29 -17.84 -17.95 -1.52
CA MET A 29 -17.49 -18.30 -2.89
C MET A 29 -18.74 -18.60 -3.71
N ARG A 30 -19.38 -17.54 -4.20
CA ARG A 30 -20.13 -17.52 -5.45
C ARG A 30 -19.31 -16.72 -6.45
N LEU A 31 -18.20 -17.32 -6.91
CA LEU A 31 -17.52 -16.89 -8.14
C LEU A 31 -18.46 -16.88 -9.37
N SER A 32 -19.69 -17.38 -9.21
CA SER A 32 -20.77 -17.37 -10.19
C SER A 32 -21.65 -16.11 -10.18
N ASP A 33 -21.44 -15.14 -9.28
CA ASP A 33 -22.15 -13.86 -9.30
C ASP A 33 -21.23 -12.75 -9.86
N PRO A 34 -21.45 -12.28 -11.11
CA PRO A 34 -20.65 -11.23 -11.70
C PRO A 34 -20.63 -9.95 -10.86
N GLY A 35 -21.71 -9.64 -10.15
CA GLY A 35 -21.83 -8.43 -9.34
C GLY A 35 -20.80 -8.34 -8.23
N TYR A 36 -20.47 -9.46 -7.58
CA TYR A 36 -19.49 -9.51 -6.50
C TYR A 36 -18.05 -9.31 -7.01
N VAL A 37 -17.72 -9.91 -8.15
CA VAL A 37 -16.40 -9.76 -8.80
C VAL A 37 -16.20 -8.33 -9.26
N PHE A 38 -17.21 -7.72 -9.91
CA PHE A 38 -17.16 -6.32 -10.30
C PHE A 38 -17.10 -5.38 -9.08
N GLY A 39 -17.76 -5.71 -7.96
CA GLY A 39 -17.74 -4.89 -6.75
C GLY A 39 -16.39 -4.83 -6.04
N TYR A 40 -15.68 -5.96 -5.91
CA TYR A 40 -14.41 -6.02 -5.17
C TYR A 40 -13.17 -5.83 -6.05
N PHE A 41 -13.21 -6.27 -7.31
CA PHE A 41 -12.04 -6.26 -8.21
C PHE A 41 -12.07 -5.16 -9.26
N TRP A 42 -13.02 -4.21 -9.21
CA TRP A 42 -13.02 -3.06 -10.13
C TRP A 42 -11.68 -2.29 -10.19
N PRO A 43 -10.91 -2.08 -9.09
CA PRO A 43 -9.66 -1.35 -9.17
C PRO A 43 -8.61 -2.13 -9.97
N ALA A 44 -8.55 -3.45 -9.77
CA ALA A 44 -7.65 -4.34 -10.49
C ALA A 44 -8.04 -4.56 -11.97
N ILE A 45 -9.34 -4.53 -12.29
CA ILE A 45 -9.84 -4.79 -13.67
C ILE A 45 -9.82 -3.52 -14.53
N PHE A 46 -10.14 -2.35 -13.95
CA PHE A 46 -10.24 -1.11 -14.72
C PHE A 46 -9.10 -0.14 -14.42
N VAL A 47 -8.85 0.17 -13.16
CA VAL A 47 -8.01 1.30 -12.76
C VAL A 47 -6.51 0.99 -12.99
N ILE A 48 -6.04 -0.18 -12.55
CA ILE A 48 -4.65 -0.60 -12.72
C ILE A 48 -4.30 -0.80 -14.21
N PRO A 49 -5.09 -1.53 -15.02
CA PRO A 49 -4.78 -1.71 -16.44
C PRO A 49 -4.81 -0.39 -17.22
N LEU A 50 -5.71 0.53 -16.86
CA LEU A 50 -5.76 1.86 -17.47
C LEU A 50 -4.51 2.69 -17.14
N GLY A 51 -4.02 2.63 -15.89
CA GLY A 51 -2.74 3.25 -15.51
C GLY A 51 -1.55 2.67 -16.28
N ILE A 52 -1.49 1.34 -16.41
CA ILE A 52 -0.45 0.65 -17.18
C ILE A 52 -0.54 1.03 -18.67
N LEU A 53 -1.73 1.17 -19.23
CA LEU A 53 -1.94 1.58 -20.62
C LEU A 53 -1.28 2.93 -20.89
N PHE A 54 -1.42 3.90 -19.99
CA PHE A 54 -0.76 5.20 -20.12
C PHE A 54 0.78 5.10 -20.08
N HIS A 55 1.34 4.20 -19.27
CA HIS A 55 2.78 3.93 -19.26
C HIS A 55 3.25 3.27 -20.55
N VAL A 56 2.50 2.28 -21.05
CA VAL A 56 2.79 1.61 -22.31
C VAL A 56 2.70 2.59 -23.48
N MET A 57 1.71 3.48 -23.51
CA MET A 57 1.62 4.56 -24.51
C MET A 57 2.84 5.48 -24.48
N TYR A 58 3.29 5.87 -23.29
CA TYR A 58 4.47 6.73 -23.17
C TYR A 58 5.74 6.08 -23.74
N PHE A 59 6.01 4.82 -23.35
CA PHE A 59 7.21 4.10 -23.78
C PHE A 59 7.13 3.60 -25.24
N SER A 60 5.96 3.11 -25.67
CA SER A 60 5.77 2.49 -27.00
C SER A 60 5.41 3.51 -28.08
N MET A 61 4.46 4.42 -27.81
CA MET A 61 3.88 5.29 -28.83
C MET A 61 4.60 6.64 -28.90
N THR A 62 4.90 7.25 -27.75
CA THR A 62 5.44 8.61 -27.72
C THR A 62 6.96 8.67 -27.63
N ARG A 63 7.66 7.53 -27.51
CA ARG A 63 9.14 7.43 -27.45
C ARG A 63 9.76 8.48 -26.52
N GLY A 64 9.15 8.73 -25.37
CA GLY A 64 9.66 9.70 -24.40
C GLY A 64 9.31 11.17 -24.64
N ARG A 65 8.57 11.53 -25.70
CA ARG A 65 8.32 12.94 -26.09
C ARG A 65 7.15 13.63 -25.37
N ALA A 66 6.24 12.88 -24.73
CA ALA A 66 5.11 13.46 -23.99
C ALA A 66 5.11 12.97 -22.53
N PRO A 67 5.97 13.54 -21.69
CA PRO A 67 6.03 13.15 -20.28
C PRO A 67 4.71 13.41 -19.53
N GLY A 68 3.89 14.34 -20.02
CA GLY A 68 2.59 14.66 -19.44
C GLY A 68 1.63 13.47 -19.31
N LEU A 69 1.83 12.41 -20.10
CA LEU A 69 1.02 11.20 -20.06
C LEU A 69 1.36 10.29 -18.86
N LEU A 70 2.54 10.41 -18.25
CA LEU A 70 2.90 9.65 -17.05
C LEU A 70 2.19 10.17 -15.80
N ILE A 71 1.76 11.43 -15.79
CA ILE A 71 1.03 12.00 -14.65
C ILE A 71 -0.28 11.22 -14.42
N PRO A 72 -1.21 11.12 -15.38
CA PRO A 72 -2.42 10.33 -15.18
C PRO A 72 -2.13 8.82 -15.05
N GLY A 73 -1.08 8.31 -15.70
CA GLY A 73 -0.67 6.91 -15.59
C GLY A 73 -0.25 6.50 -14.17
N GLY A 74 0.68 7.26 -13.57
CA GLY A 74 1.17 7.03 -12.22
C GLY A 74 0.08 7.24 -11.16
N ILE A 75 -0.78 8.25 -11.35
CA ILE A 75 -1.95 8.48 -10.48
C ILE A 75 -2.88 7.27 -10.51
N LEU A 76 -3.27 6.80 -11.69
CA LEU A 76 -4.19 5.67 -11.82
C LEU A 76 -3.58 4.39 -11.27
N CYS A 77 -2.29 4.14 -11.51
CA CYS A 77 -1.62 2.97 -10.98
C CYS A 77 -1.65 2.95 -9.43
N MET A 78 -1.20 4.05 -8.79
CA MET A 78 -1.18 4.13 -7.32
C MET A 78 -2.58 4.23 -6.71
N ALA A 79 -3.51 4.97 -7.33
CA ALA A 79 -4.90 5.03 -6.89
C ALA A 79 -5.58 3.66 -7.02
N GLY A 80 -5.29 2.90 -8.07
CA GLY A 80 -5.77 1.52 -8.23
C GLY A 80 -5.29 0.60 -7.12
N VAL A 81 -4.02 0.71 -6.72
CA VAL A 81 -3.47 -0.03 -5.57
C VAL A 81 -4.16 0.37 -4.28
N VAL A 82 -4.31 1.68 -4.01
CA VAL A 82 -5.01 2.19 -2.83
C VAL A 82 -6.45 1.69 -2.79
N CYS A 83 -7.18 1.78 -3.89
CA CYS A 83 -8.55 1.28 -4.01
C CYS A 83 -8.64 -0.24 -3.82
N GLN A 84 -7.69 -1.01 -4.35
CA GLN A 84 -7.67 -2.46 -4.18
C GLN A 84 -7.46 -2.85 -2.72
N ILE A 85 -6.53 -2.19 -2.02
CA ILE A 85 -6.30 -2.42 -0.58
C ILE A 85 -7.53 -1.97 0.22
N SER A 86 -8.13 -0.82 -0.13
CA SER A 86 -9.36 -0.35 0.54
C SER A 86 -10.51 -1.33 0.41
N MET A 87 -10.72 -1.91 -0.78
CA MET A 87 -11.74 -2.94 -0.97
C MET A 87 -11.40 -4.22 -0.21
N LEU A 88 -10.14 -4.63 -0.17
CA LEU A 88 -9.75 -5.90 0.47
C LEU A 88 -9.83 -5.85 2.01
N PHE A 89 -9.57 -4.70 2.62
CA PHE A 89 -9.54 -4.52 4.08
C PHE A 89 -10.71 -3.68 4.61
N ASP A 90 -11.63 -3.26 3.75
CA ASP A 90 -12.71 -2.30 4.02
C ASP A 90 -12.23 -1.02 4.76
N ALA A 91 -10.98 -0.64 4.53
CA ALA A 91 -10.27 0.38 5.32
C ALA A 91 -10.29 1.77 4.64
N TRP A 92 -11.43 2.12 4.05
CA TRP A 92 -11.64 3.40 3.35
C TRP A 92 -11.35 4.63 4.21
N SER A 93 -11.68 4.57 5.51
CA SER A 93 -11.47 5.67 6.47
C SER A 93 -9.99 6.04 6.69
N TRP A 94 -9.04 5.21 6.27
CA TRP A 94 -7.61 5.39 6.55
C TRP A 94 -6.76 5.30 5.30
N MET A 95 -7.28 4.72 4.22
CA MET A 95 -6.60 4.65 2.93
C MET A 95 -6.75 5.93 2.11
N TRP A 96 -7.70 6.81 2.45
CA TRP A 96 -7.91 8.08 1.74
C TRP A 96 -6.66 8.97 1.61
N PRO A 97 -5.71 9.04 2.57
CA PRO A 97 -4.45 9.77 2.42
C PRO A 97 -3.56 9.19 1.33
N GLY A 98 -3.83 7.95 0.88
CA GLY A 98 -3.18 7.31 -0.25
C GLY A 98 -3.52 7.97 -1.60
N PHE A 99 -4.63 8.70 -1.73
CA PHE A 99 -4.95 9.43 -2.97
C PHE A 99 -4.01 10.62 -3.23
N PRO A 100 -3.78 11.54 -2.27
CA PRO A 100 -2.76 12.58 -2.46
C PRO A 100 -1.34 11.99 -2.64
N LEU A 101 -1.08 10.77 -2.14
CA LEU A 101 0.18 10.06 -2.36
C LEU A 101 0.27 9.56 -3.80
N ALA A 102 -0.84 9.06 -4.36
CA ALA A 102 -0.92 8.68 -5.77
C ALA A 102 -0.67 9.88 -6.69
N VAL A 103 -1.20 11.05 -6.34
CA VAL A 103 -0.91 12.32 -7.03
C VAL A 103 0.56 12.68 -6.93
N ALA A 104 1.15 12.65 -5.73
CA ALA A 104 2.57 12.90 -5.54
C ALA A 104 3.44 11.95 -6.39
N PHE A 105 3.06 10.67 -6.47
CA PHE A 105 3.78 9.66 -7.26
C PHE A 105 3.70 9.93 -8.76
N GLY A 106 2.53 10.26 -9.31
CA GLY A 106 2.39 10.61 -10.74
C GLY A 106 3.17 11.88 -11.12
N LEU A 107 3.20 12.90 -10.26
CA LEU A 107 4.05 14.07 -10.47
C LEU A 107 5.54 13.77 -10.33
N PHE A 108 5.92 12.89 -9.40
CA PHE A 108 7.30 12.45 -9.23
C PHE A 108 7.81 11.69 -10.47
N GLU A 109 6.98 10.82 -11.04
CA GLU A 109 7.30 10.09 -12.25
C GLU A 109 7.47 11.03 -13.45
N PHE A 110 6.59 12.02 -13.60
CA PHE A 110 6.77 13.09 -14.59
C PHE A 110 8.09 13.87 -14.37
N TYR A 111 8.49 14.17 -13.13
CA TYR A 111 9.76 14.86 -12.87
C TYR A 111 10.96 14.06 -13.38
N LEU A 112 10.94 12.74 -13.16
CA LEU A 112 12.03 11.85 -13.55
C LEU A 112 12.20 11.77 -15.07
N PHE A 113 11.08 11.74 -15.80
CA PHE A 113 11.06 11.51 -17.25
C PHE A 113 10.81 12.75 -18.12
N GLY A 114 10.38 13.87 -17.53
CA GLY A 114 9.88 15.06 -18.22
C GLY A 114 10.78 16.29 -18.24
N GLY A 115 12.08 16.13 -17.95
CA GLY A 115 13.05 17.22 -18.06
C GLY A 115 13.50 17.83 -16.72
N ARG A 116 13.31 17.11 -15.59
CA ARG A 116 13.90 17.43 -14.27
C ARG A 116 13.67 18.88 -13.81
N ASN A 117 12.49 19.43 -14.05
CA ASN A 117 12.17 20.78 -13.62
C ASN A 117 12.00 20.84 -12.10
N LYS A 118 12.93 21.52 -11.41
CA LYS A 118 13.01 21.55 -9.92
C LYS A 118 11.75 22.14 -9.28
N TRP A 119 11.02 22.99 -9.99
CA TRP A 119 9.77 23.60 -9.51
C TRP A 119 8.65 22.58 -9.25
N LEU A 120 8.68 21.44 -9.95
CA LEU A 120 7.66 20.41 -9.79
C LEU A 120 7.83 19.56 -8.53
N LEU A 121 9.04 19.53 -7.95
CA LEU A 121 9.32 18.80 -6.72
C LEU A 121 8.60 19.41 -5.50
N VAL A 122 8.32 20.72 -5.54
CA VAL A 122 7.66 21.41 -4.43
C VAL A 122 6.26 20.83 -4.17
N PRO A 123 5.35 20.75 -5.17
CA PRO A 123 4.09 20.02 -5.04
C PRO A 123 4.23 18.57 -4.59
N VAL A 124 5.21 17.83 -5.13
CA VAL A 124 5.45 16.42 -4.78
C VAL A 124 5.76 16.27 -3.31
N TYR A 125 6.66 17.09 -2.77
CA TYR A 125 7.02 17.05 -1.35
C TYR A 125 5.86 17.46 -0.45
N ILE A 126 5.09 18.49 -0.82
CA ILE A 126 3.95 18.95 -0.03
C ILE A 126 2.86 17.87 0.01
N LEU A 127 2.48 17.32 -1.15
CA LEU A 127 1.46 16.28 -1.24
C LEU A 127 1.91 14.98 -0.57
N GLY A 128 3.15 14.57 -0.80
CA GLY A 128 3.72 13.36 -0.19
C GLY A 128 3.81 13.47 1.33
N SER A 129 4.32 14.60 1.85
CA SER A 129 4.39 14.81 3.31
C SER A 129 3.02 14.91 3.95
N MET A 130 2.06 15.63 3.33
CA MET A 130 0.67 15.66 3.78
C MET A 130 0.07 14.26 3.86
N SER A 131 0.21 13.45 2.81
CA SER A 131 -0.28 12.07 2.79
C SER A 131 0.30 11.21 3.91
N VAL A 132 1.61 11.31 4.15
CA VAL A 132 2.26 10.55 5.23
C VAL A 132 1.76 11.01 6.60
N ILE A 133 1.63 12.33 6.81
CA ILE A 133 1.11 12.90 8.07
C ILE A 133 -0.33 12.44 8.31
N PHE A 134 -1.21 12.56 7.31
CA PHE A 134 -2.59 12.11 7.41
C PHE A 134 -2.69 10.60 7.64
N PHE A 135 -1.88 9.81 6.94
CA PHE A 135 -1.84 8.36 7.16
C PHE A 135 -1.41 8.03 8.59
N LEU A 136 -0.37 8.70 9.12
CA LEU A 136 0.06 8.53 10.51
C LEU A 136 -1.02 8.94 11.50
N LEU A 137 -1.65 10.10 11.30
CA LEU A 137 -2.67 10.64 12.19
C LEU A 137 -3.92 9.76 12.23
N PHE A 138 -4.37 9.24 11.09
CA PHE A 138 -5.49 8.30 11.05
C PHE A 138 -5.07 6.93 11.61
N SER A 139 -3.85 6.46 11.29
CA SER A 139 -3.28 5.22 11.85
C SER A 139 -3.28 5.23 13.38
N ILE A 140 -2.83 6.33 13.96
CA ILE A 140 -2.83 6.54 15.40
C ILE A 140 -4.25 6.78 15.91
N GLY A 141 -5.03 7.59 15.21
CA GLY A 141 -6.37 8.04 15.60
C GLY A 141 -7.34 6.90 15.80
N THR A 142 -7.28 5.83 15.00
CA THR A 142 -8.16 4.69 15.20
C THR A 142 -7.53 3.47 15.86
N VAL A 143 -6.21 3.39 15.99
CA VAL A 143 -5.63 2.57 17.07
C VAL A 143 -6.03 3.12 18.45
N LEU A 144 -6.07 4.45 18.61
CA LEU A 144 -6.55 5.13 19.83
C LEU A 144 -8.08 5.07 19.97
N GLY A 145 -8.84 5.21 18.87
CA GLY A 145 -10.29 5.04 18.84
C GLY A 145 -10.73 3.60 19.16
N ALA A 146 -10.03 2.60 18.61
CA ALA A 146 -10.18 1.18 18.97
C ALA A 146 -9.59 0.86 20.36
N ALA A 147 -8.84 1.78 20.97
CA ALA A 147 -8.38 1.72 22.36
C ALA A 147 -9.39 2.35 23.35
N GLY A 148 -10.65 2.53 22.94
CA GLY A 148 -11.79 2.49 23.86
C GLY A 148 -11.97 1.09 24.46
N GLY A 149 -11.00 0.63 25.26
CA GLY A 149 -11.12 -0.53 26.16
C GLY A 149 -10.22 -1.74 25.89
N SER A 150 -10.00 -2.18 24.65
CA SER A 150 -9.42 -3.51 24.36
C SER A 150 -8.06 -3.51 23.63
N SER A 151 -7.76 -2.51 22.80
CA SER A 151 -6.53 -2.47 21.99
C SER A 151 -5.27 -2.03 22.76
N LEU A 152 -5.43 -1.31 23.87
CA LEU A 152 -4.33 -0.91 24.75
C LEU A 152 -3.67 -2.11 25.44
N ALA A 153 -4.46 -3.12 25.80
CA ALA A 153 -3.97 -4.38 26.36
C ALA A 153 -3.14 -5.17 25.34
N ALA A 154 -3.55 -5.18 24.07
CA ALA A 154 -2.82 -5.84 22.99
C ALA A 154 -1.46 -5.16 22.70
N LEU A 155 -1.41 -3.83 22.68
CA LEU A 155 -0.15 -3.08 22.51
C LEU A 155 0.79 -3.22 23.71
N LEU A 156 0.26 -3.23 24.94
CA LEU A 156 1.05 -3.53 26.13
C LEU A 156 1.58 -4.97 26.12
N LEU A 157 0.80 -5.94 25.64
CA LEU A 157 1.22 -7.34 25.50
C LEU A 157 2.31 -7.52 24.43
N ILE A 158 2.17 -6.84 23.28
CA ILE A 158 3.20 -6.85 22.23
C ILE A 158 4.48 -6.16 22.72
N GLY A 159 4.37 -5.03 23.41
CA GLY A 159 5.50 -4.32 24.03
C GLY A 159 6.18 -5.14 25.12
N ALA A 160 5.40 -5.78 26.00
CA ALA A 160 5.92 -6.67 27.04
C ALA A 160 6.58 -7.93 26.45
N GLY A 161 6.00 -8.50 25.39
CA GLY A 161 6.57 -9.63 24.67
C GLY A 161 7.92 -9.28 24.03
N LEU A 162 8.01 -8.12 23.37
CA LEU A 162 9.26 -7.64 22.78
C LEU A 162 10.32 -7.35 23.86
N TYR A 163 9.90 -6.78 24.99
CA TYR A 163 10.79 -6.51 26.13
C TYR A 163 11.38 -7.79 26.74
N VAL A 164 10.57 -8.85 26.91
CA VAL A 164 11.05 -10.14 27.44
C VAL A 164 12.05 -10.80 26.49
N ILE A 165 11.83 -10.72 25.18
CA ILE A 165 12.73 -11.30 24.17
C ILE A 165 14.06 -10.54 24.14
N LEU A 166 14.03 -9.21 24.19
CA LEU A 166 15.23 -8.37 24.22
C LEU A 166 16.01 -8.52 25.53
N ARG A 167 15.33 -8.71 26.67
CA ARG A 167 15.98 -8.95 27.97
C ARG A 167 16.70 -10.30 28.00
N ARG A 168 16.18 -11.33 27.33
CA ARG A 168 16.79 -12.67 27.31
C ARG A 168 18.11 -12.73 26.53
N ASN A 169 18.29 -11.89 25.51
CA ASN A 169 19.53 -11.90 24.72
C ASN A 169 20.71 -11.21 25.44
N ASN A 170 20.44 -10.31 26.39
CA ASN A 170 21.49 -9.64 27.17
C ASN A 170 22.03 -10.47 28.33
N SER A 171 21.37 -11.57 28.72
CA SER A 171 21.77 -12.40 29.86
C SER A 171 22.58 -13.66 29.48
N VAL A 172 22.75 -13.96 28.18
CA VAL A 172 23.45 -15.16 27.70
C VAL A 172 24.87 -14.83 27.18
N VAL A 173 25.28 -13.55 27.25
CA VAL A 173 26.60 -13.06 26.83
C VAL A 173 27.33 -12.33 27.98
N GLY A 174 26.94 -12.59 29.23
CA GLY A 174 27.61 -12.10 30.44
C GLY A 174 28.40 -13.19 31.13
#